data_AF-A0A1G6SPX9-F1
#
_entry.id   AF-A0A1G6SPX9-F1
#
_cell.length_a   1.000
_cell.length_b   1.000
_cell.length_c   1.000
_cell.angle_alpha   90.00
_cell.angle_beta   90.00
_cell.angle_gamma   90.00
#
_symmetry.space_group_name_H-M   'P 1'
#
loop_
_entity.id
_entity.type
_entity.pdbx_description
1 polymer ?
#
loop_
_entity_poly.entity_id
_entity_poly.type
_entity_poly.pdbx_seq_one_letter_code
_entity_poly.pdbx_strand_id
1 'polypeptide(L)'
;MRRRALLVTMATLAAPTILRAQQRQGPPHEWIFGAWTGGIFPPNDADSPACFGSPTVVFTRDIVMRASMLDTPYRQRVIETVALQPNGLEFRFLPAAPLGSALGNRLPPDIGFGCGGSPDILRVERRGPDEIAFTDCSDFPSPLRRCARRS
;
A
#
# COMPACT_ATOMS: atom_id res chain seq x y z
N MET A 1 -59.01 -39.20 45.26
CA MET A 1 -57.54 -39.46 45.18
C MET A 1 -57.33 -40.39 43.98
N ARG A 2 -56.46 -40.22 42.99
CA ARG A 2 -55.16 -39.54 42.84
C ARG A 2 -55.01 -39.05 41.39
N ARG A 3 -54.39 -37.87 41.23
CA ARG A 3 -53.93 -37.27 39.97
C ARG A 3 -52.66 -38.01 39.49
N ARG A 4 -52.51 -38.23 38.18
CA ARG A 4 -51.20 -38.47 37.55
C ARG A 4 -51.13 -37.70 36.23
N ALA A 5 -50.29 -36.67 36.24
CA ALA A 5 -49.96 -35.81 35.11
C ALA A 5 -48.92 -36.50 34.23
N LEU A 6 -49.10 -36.41 32.91
CA LEU A 6 -48.10 -36.78 31.91
C LEU A 6 -47.36 -35.51 31.48
N LEU A 7 -46.04 -35.48 31.72
CA LEU A 7 -45.13 -34.44 31.27
C LEU A 7 -44.76 -34.67 29.80
N VAL A 8 -44.97 -33.65 28.97
CA VAL A 8 -44.51 -33.56 27.59
C VAL A 8 -43.09 -32.99 27.58
N THR A 9 -42.11 -33.77 27.16
CA THR A 9 -40.74 -33.29 26.91
C THR A 9 -40.61 -32.83 25.46
N MET A 10 -40.59 -31.51 25.23
CA MET A 10 -40.18 -30.91 23.96
C MET A 10 -38.65 -30.94 23.87
N ALA A 11 -38.11 -31.72 22.92
CA ALA A 11 -36.71 -31.64 22.53
C ALA A 11 -36.56 -30.58 21.42
N THR A 12 -35.89 -29.47 21.75
CA THR A 12 -35.50 -28.44 20.78
C THR A 12 -34.29 -28.92 19.97
N LEU A 13 -34.51 -29.19 18.69
CA LEU A 13 -33.46 -29.44 17.70
C LEU A 13 -32.73 -28.12 17.38
N ALA A 14 -31.54 -27.95 17.95
CA ALA A 14 -30.62 -26.87 17.58
C ALA A 14 -29.93 -27.22 16.25
N ALA A 15 -30.26 -26.50 15.18
CA ALA A 15 -29.56 -26.59 13.90
C ALA A 15 -28.24 -25.81 13.97
N PRO A 16 -27.11 -26.36 13.46
CA PRO A 16 -25.85 -25.63 13.41
C PRO A 16 -25.93 -24.57 12.30
N THR A 17 -25.90 -23.30 12.68
CA THR A 17 -25.66 -22.20 11.76
C THR A 17 -24.22 -22.28 11.28
N ILE A 18 -24.04 -22.69 10.02
CA ILE A 18 -22.74 -22.61 9.33
C ILE A 18 -22.44 -21.11 9.14
N LEU A 19 -21.68 -20.52 10.05
CA LEU A 19 -21.04 -19.22 9.83
C LEU A 19 -20.08 -19.37 8.66
N ARG A 20 -20.47 -18.87 7.48
CA ARG A 20 -19.51 -18.58 6.42
C ARG A 20 -18.58 -17.49 6.95
N ALA A 21 -17.30 -17.82 7.12
CA ALA A 21 -16.26 -16.84 7.37
C ALA A 21 -16.33 -15.78 6.25
N GLN A 22 -16.64 -14.53 6.60
CA GLN A 22 -16.52 -13.41 5.66
C GLN A 22 -15.07 -13.38 5.18
N GLN A 23 -14.84 -13.53 3.87
CA GLN A 23 -13.54 -13.24 3.29
C GLN A 23 -13.21 -11.80 3.68
N ARG A 24 -12.17 -11.61 4.52
CA ARG A 24 -11.61 -10.30 4.79
C ARG A 24 -11.19 -9.71 3.45
N GLN A 25 -11.95 -8.75 2.94
CA GLN A 25 -11.49 -7.91 1.84
C GLN A 25 -10.26 -7.15 2.37
N GLY A 26 -9.12 -7.35 1.72
CA GLY A 26 -7.89 -6.65 2.06
C GLY A 26 -8.00 -5.15 1.76
N PRO A 27 -6.97 -4.37 2.11
CA PRO A 27 -6.95 -2.96 1.78
C PRO A 27 -7.01 -2.76 0.25
N PRO A 28 -7.60 -1.65 -0.25
CA PRO A 28 -7.85 -1.44 -1.68
C PRO A 28 -6.58 -1.43 -2.54
N HIS A 29 -5.42 -1.17 -1.93
CA HIS A 29 -4.12 -1.16 -2.59
C HIS A 29 -3.32 -2.44 -2.43
N GLU A 30 -3.90 -3.53 -1.92
CA GLU A 30 -3.16 -4.78 -1.69
C GLU A 30 -2.40 -5.29 -2.92
N TRP A 31 -2.93 -5.00 -4.11
CA TRP A 31 -2.34 -5.42 -5.37
C TRP A 31 -0.99 -4.78 -5.68
N ILE A 32 -0.68 -3.63 -5.08
CA ILE A 32 0.58 -2.90 -5.34
C ILE A 32 1.69 -3.28 -4.35
N PHE A 33 1.38 -4.07 -3.31
CA PHE A 33 2.36 -4.44 -2.28
C PHE A 33 3.64 -5.04 -2.88
N GLY A 34 4.76 -4.70 -2.25
CA GLY A 34 6.08 -5.21 -2.63
C GLY A 34 7.04 -4.12 -3.08
N ALA A 35 8.16 -4.58 -3.63
CA ALA A 35 9.27 -3.77 -4.09
C ALA A 35 9.15 -3.48 -5.59
N TRP A 36 9.48 -2.25 -5.98
CA TRP A 36 9.39 -1.74 -7.35
C TRP A 36 10.69 -1.00 -7.70
N THR A 37 11.18 -1.21 -8.91
CA THR A 37 12.41 -0.61 -9.43
C THR A 37 12.14 0.23 -10.67
N GLY A 38 13.05 1.14 -11.02
CA GLY A 38 12.89 2.11 -12.09
C GLY A 38 12.46 3.48 -11.54
N GLY A 39 11.48 4.13 -12.16
CA GLY A 39 10.95 5.40 -11.69
C GLY A 39 11.82 6.59 -12.11
N ILE A 40 13.07 6.62 -11.65
CA ILE A 40 14.05 7.63 -12.04
C ILE A 40 14.51 7.39 -13.48
N PHE A 41 14.95 6.16 -13.74
CA PHE A 41 15.32 5.65 -15.05
C PHE A 41 14.46 4.43 -15.37
N PRO A 42 14.32 4.04 -16.66
CA PRO A 42 13.71 2.78 -17.00
C PRO A 42 14.42 1.61 -16.28
N PRO A 43 13.67 0.61 -15.78
CA PRO A 43 14.24 -0.51 -15.05
C PRO A 43 15.03 -1.43 -15.99
N ASN A 44 16.35 -1.58 -15.74
CA ASN A 44 17.23 -2.45 -16.52
C ASN A 44 17.04 -3.94 -16.19
N ASP A 45 16.75 -4.25 -14.93
CA ASP A 45 16.51 -5.60 -14.42
C ASP A 45 15.53 -5.55 -13.24
N ALA A 46 14.38 -6.17 -13.40
CA ALA A 46 13.35 -6.30 -12.37
C ALA A 46 13.08 -7.76 -11.99
N ASP A 47 13.75 -8.71 -12.66
CA ASP A 47 13.43 -10.14 -12.61
C ASP A 47 14.50 -10.94 -11.83
N SER A 48 15.60 -10.31 -11.41
CA SER A 48 16.64 -10.91 -10.59
C SER A 48 16.51 -10.62 -9.09
N PRO A 49 17.14 -11.44 -8.23
CA PRO A 49 17.23 -11.18 -6.80
C PRO A 49 17.88 -9.82 -6.44
N ALA A 50 18.73 -9.27 -7.33
CA ALA A 50 19.40 -8.00 -7.09
C ALA A 50 18.41 -6.83 -6.99
N CYS A 51 17.25 -6.92 -7.66
CA CYS A 51 16.18 -5.92 -7.58
C CYS A 51 15.75 -5.63 -6.14
N PHE A 52 15.67 -6.67 -5.29
CA PHE A 52 15.27 -6.54 -3.89
C PHE A 52 16.36 -5.92 -3.00
N GLY A 53 17.61 -5.87 -3.46
CA GLY A 53 18.71 -5.25 -2.72
C GLY A 53 18.66 -3.73 -2.74
N SER A 54 18.04 -3.12 -3.75
CA SER A 54 17.95 -1.67 -3.88
C SER A 54 16.73 -1.23 -4.72
N PRO A 55 15.48 -1.53 -4.29
CA PRO A 55 14.29 -1.06 -5.01
C PRO A 55 14.12 0.46 -4.89
N THR A 56 13.55 1.09 -5.90
CA THR A 56 13.29 2.54 -5.85
C THR A 56 12.12 2.85 -4.90
N VAL A 57 11.08 2.03 -4.92
CA VAL A 57 9.86 2.23 -4.11
C VAL A 57 9.40 0.90 -3.51
N VAL A 58 8.92 0.93 -2.27
CA VAL A 58 8.31 -0.21 -1.60
C VAL A 58 6.95 0.20 -1.07
N PHE A 59 5.91 -0.52 -1.50
CA PHE A 59 4.55 -0.36 -1.00
C PHE A 59 4.27 -1.43 0.05
N THR A 60 3.84 -0.98 1.23
CA THR A 60 3.37 -1.86 2.31
C THR A 60 1.91 -1.53 2.64
N ARG A 61 1.36 -2.18 3.66
CA ARG A 61 0.00 -1.94 4.12
C ARG A 61 -0.23 -0.48 4.53
N ASP A 62 0.68 0.07 5.34
CA ASP A 62 0.48 1.36 6.02
C ASP A 62 1.58 2.38 5.69
N ILE A 63 2.62 1.97 4.97
CA ILE A 63 3.78 2.81 4.65
C ILE A 63 4.17 2.65 3.19
N VAL A 64 4.49 3.77 2.54
CA VAL A 64 5.24 3.78 1.28
C VAL A 64 6.66 4.27 1.56
N MET A 65 7.65 3.50 1.13
CA MET A 65 9.06 3.86 1.25
C MET A 65 9.61 4.17 -0.13
N ARG A 66 10.40 5.23 -0.26
CA ARG A 66 10.99 5.62 -1.54
C ARG A 66 12.43 6.11 -1.39
N ALA A 67 13.27 5.76 -2.34
CA ALA A 67 14.59 6.35 -2.54
C ALA A 67 14.55 7.26 -3.78
N SER A 68 15.38 8.31 -3.80
CA SER A 68 15.58 9.15 -4.99
C SER A 68 17.08 9.27 -5.29
N MET A 69 17.45 9.80 -6.45
CA MET A 69 18.87 10.01 -6.79
C MET A 69 19.61 10.91 -5.79
N LEU A 70 18.89 11.86 -5.21
CA LEU A 70 19.44 12.86 -4.31
C LEU A 70 19.38 12.41 -2.84
N ASP A 71 18.73 11.27 -2.56
CA ASP A 71 18.44 10.81 -1.21
C ASP A 71 18.50 9.28 -1.12
N THR A 72 19.70 8.79 -0.81
CA THR A 72 20.00 7.36 -0.65
C THR A 72 19.21 6.66 0.47
N PRO A 73 18.99 7.24 1.67
CA PRO A 73 18.15 6.59 2.67
C PRO A 73 16.67 6.64 2.26
N TYR A 74 15.97 5.53 2.47
CA TYR A 74 14.53 5.48 2.22
C TYR A 74 13.78 6.52 3.06
N ARG A 75 13.01 7.37 2.38
CA ARG A 75 11.99 8.20 3.00
C ARG A 75 10.72 7.40 3.16
N GLN A 76 10.17 7.41 4.36
CA GLN A 76 8.95 6.70 4.70
C GLN A 76 7.79 7.67 4.76
N ARG A 77 6.66 7.28 4.19
CA ARG A 77 5.40 8.01 4.21
C ARG A 77 4.30 7.12 4.75
N VAL A 78 3.72 7.52 5.88
CA VAL A 78 2.59 6.82 6.50
C VAL A 78 1.33 7.13 5.72
N ILE A 79 0.64 6.09 5.29
CA ILE A 79 -0.62 6.18 4.55
C ILE A 79 -1.73 6.59 5.52
N GLU A 80 -2.44 7.67 5.19
CA GLU A 80 -3.66 8.06 5.88
C GLU A 80 -4.87 7.40 5.23
N THR A 81 -5.00 7.53 3.91
CA THR A 81 -6.08 6.91 3.14
C THR A 81 -5.59 6.47 1.76
N VAL A 82 -6.30 5.50 1.18
CA VAL A 82 -6.11 5.11 -0.23
C VAL A 82 -7.47 5.00 -0.91
N ALA A 83 -7.60 5.66 -2.05
CA ALA A 83 -8.78 5.60 -2.90
C ALA A 83 -8.46 4.85 -4.21
N LEU A 84 -9.40 4.01 -4.66
CA LEU A 84 -9.36 3.44 -6.00
C LEU A 84 -9.65 4.52 -7.04
N GLN A 85 -8.91 4.49 -8.14
CA GLN A 85 -9.15 5.30 -9.32
C GLN A 85 -9.43 4.41 -10.54
N PRO A 86 -10.06 4.91 -11.62
CA PRO A 86 -10.40 4.10 -12.79
C PRO A 86 -9.25 3.27 -13.38
N ASN A 87 -8.02 3.78 -13.29
CA ASN A 87 -6.80 3.14 -13.78
C ASN A 87 -5.72 2.99 -12.69
N GLY A 88 -6.06 3.07 -11.40
CA GLY A 88 -5.00 3.21 -10.39
C GLY A 88 -5.44 3.43 -8.94
N LEU A 89 -4.58 4.14 -8.21
CA LEU A 89 -4.74 4.48 -6.80
C LEU A 89 -4.42 5.96 -6.58
N GLU A 90 -5.12 6.59 -5.63
CA GLU A 90 -4.68 7.84 -5.01
C GLU A 90 -4.34 7.56 -3.55
N PHE A 91 -3.08 7.72 -3.18
CA PHE A 91 -2.62 7.69 -1.79
C PHE A 91 -2.66 9.10 -1.22
N ARG A 92 -3.14 9.20 0.01
CA ARG A 92 -2.95 10.36 0.87
C ARG A 92 -2.11 9.95 2.06
N PHE A 93 -1.10 10.74 2.36
CA PHE A 93 -0.16 10.48 3.45
C PHE A 93 -0.42 11.43 4.62
N LEU A 94 -0.15 10.95 5.83
CA LEU A 94 -0.07 11.83 6.98
C LEU A 94 1.01 12.89 6.73
N PRO A 95 0.79 14.17 7.11
CA PRO A 95 1.80 15.20 6.99
C PRO A 95 3.09 14.77 7.67
N ALA A 96 4.21 14.96 6.99
CA ALA A 96 5.48 14.62 7.58
C ALA A 96 5.82 15.56 8.75
N ALA A 97 6.40 14.99 9.81
CA ALA A 97 6.91 15.79 10.90
C ALA A 97 8.02 16.73 10.38
N PRO A 98 8.00 18.03 10.74
CA PRO A 98 9.10 18.92 10.44
C PRO A 98 10.39 18.39 11.07
N LEU A 99 11.50 18.43 10.34
CA LEU A 99 12.81 18.27 10.96
C LEU A 99 13.15 19.61 11.61
N GLY A 100 13.00 19.66 12.94
CA GLY A 100 13.33 20.84 13.73
C GLY A 100 14.81 20.91 14.03
N SER A 101 15.42 22.07 13.78
CA SER A 101 16.73 22.45 14.32
C SER A 101 16.60 23.76 15.10
N ALA A 102 17.62 24.13 15.88
CA ALA A 102 17.65 25.41 16.59
C ALA A 102 17.53 26.65 15.67
N LEU A 103 17.73 26.49 14.35
CA LEU A 103 17.59 27.55 13.34
C LEU A 103 16.25 27.51 12.58
N GLY A 104 15.31 26.65 12.97
CA GLY A 104 13.95 26.62 12.43
C GLY A 104 13.46 25.23 12.03
N ASN A 105 12.16 25.15 11.76
CA ASN A 105 11.48 23.98 11.24
C ASN A 105 11.42 24.08 9.70
N ARG A 106 12.14 23.19 9.00
CA ARG A 106 12.01 23.05 7.55
C ARG A 106 11.55 21.63 7.25
N LEU A 107 10.58 21.50 6.36
CA LEU A 107 10.24 20.20 5.79
C LEU A 107 11.42 19.72 4.93
N PRO A 108 11.76 18.42 4.97
CA PRO A 108 12.76 17.86 4.07
C PRO A 108 12.40 18.20 2.61
N PRO A 109 13.37 18.62 1.77
CA PRO A 109 13.09 18.96 0.37
C PRO A 109 12.55 17.75 -0.42
N ASP A 110 12.87 16.53 0.05
CA ASP A 110 12.51 15.24 -0.56
C ASP A 110 11.44 14.49 0.26
N ILE A 111 10.53 15.23 0.90
CA ILE A 111 9.50 14.64 1.76
C ILE A 111 8.36 14.00 0.95
N GLY A 112 8.19 14.34 -0.32
CA GLY A 112 7.13 13.82 -1.19
C GLY A 112 7.65 12.94 -2.32
N PHE A 113 6.85 12.83 -3.37
CA PHE A 113 7.18 12.13 -4.63
C PHE A 113 7.37 13.10 -5.81
N GLY A 114 7.37 14.41 -5.55
CA GLY A 114 7.41 15.45 -6.59
C GLY A 114 6.13 15.57 -7.42
N CYS A 115 5.00 15.07 -6.90
CA CYS A 115 3.73 14.97 -7.63
C CYS A 115 2.77 16.13 -7.31
N GLY A 116 2.11 16.69 -8.34
CA GLY A 116 0.88 17.49 -8.18
C GLY A 116 0.95 18.69 -7.21
N GLY A 117 2.16 19.19 -6.90
CA GLY A 117 2.39 20.31 -5.98
C GLY A 117 2.16 20.00 -4.49
N SER A 118 1.91 18.74 -4.10
CA SER A 118 1.71 18.35 -2.70
C SER A 118 2.62 17.17 -2.33
N PRO A 119 3.35 17.25 -1.20
CA PRO A 119 4.18 16.13 -0.74
C PRO A 119 3.36 14.96 -0.18
N ASP A 120 2.06 15.16 0.04
CA ASP A 120 1.20 14.24 0.79
C ASP A 120 0.25 13.46 -0.13
N ILE A 121 0.36 13.63 -1.45
CA ILE A 121 -0.44 12.92 -2.44
C ILE A 121 0.48 12.14 -3.39
N LEU A 122 0.12 10.89 -3.65
CA LEU A 122 0.72 10.08 -4.71
C LEU A 122 -0.37 9.43 -5.55
N ARG A 123 -0.34 9.71 -6.85
CA ARG A 123 -1.20 9.07 -7.83
C ARG A 123 -0.41 8.00 -8.55
N VAL A 124 -0.92 6.77 -8.47
CA VAL A 124 -0.32 5.61 -9.14
C VAL A 124 -1.25 5.13 -10.22
N GLU A 125 -0.76 5.08 -11.44
CA GLU A 125 -1.43 4.46 -12.57
C GLU A 125 -0.90 3.04 -12.77
N ARG A 126 -1.81 2.08 -12.93
CA ARG A 126 -1.47 0.71 -13.30
C ARG A 126 -1.32 0.61 -14.82
N ARG A 127 -0.12 0.29 -15.29
CA ARG A 127 0.20 0.10 -16.72
C ARG A 127 0.13 -1.37 -17.17
N GLY A 128 0.35 -2.28 -16.23
CA GLY A 128 0.22 -3.72 -16.43
C GLY A 128 0.17 -4.48 -15.10
N PRO A 129 0.26 -5.82 -15.12
CA PRO A 129 0.30 -6.63 -13.90
C PRO A 129 1.49 -6.27 -12.98
N ASP A 130 2.63 -5.99 -13.60
CA ASP A 130 3.92 -5.74 -12.94
C ASP A 130 4.56 -4.41 -13.37
N GLU A 131 3.74 -3.48 -13.85
CA GLU A 131 4.18 -2.15 -14.27
C GLU A 131 3.22 -1.08 -13.78
N ILE A 132 3.77 -0.02 -13.19
CA ILE A 132 3.05 1.16 -12.70
C ILE A 132 3.77 2.43 -13.16
N ALA A 133 3.06 3.55 -13.14
CA ALA A 133 3.65 4.87 -13.33
C ALA A 133 3.11 5.83 -12.27
N PHE A 134 3.90 6.83 -11.90
CA PHE A 134 3.41 7.93 -11.07
C PHE A 134 3.02 9.10 -11.97
N THR A 135 1.85 9.67 -11.73
CA THR A 135 1.29 10.74 -12.58
C THR A 135 1.77 12.10 -12.10
N ASP A 136 2.32 12.90 -13.02
CA ASP A 136 2.77 14.28 -12.79
C ASP A 136 3.86 14.43 -11.72
N CYS A 137 4.80 13.48 -11.66
CA CYS A 137 5.84 13.40 -10.63
C CYS A 137 7.24 13.66 -11.21
N SER A 138 7.89 14.75 -10.81
CA SER A 138 9.24 15.10 -11.30
C SER A 138 10.32 14.12 -10.86
N ASP A 139 10.16 13.50 -9.70
CA ASP A 139 11.18 12.63 -9.09
C ASP A 139 11.14 11.21 -9.69
N PHE A 140 10.06 10.89 -10.42
CA PHE A 140 9.76 9.57 -10.98
C PHE A 140 9.19 9.67 -12.41
N PRO A 141 9.96 10.17 -13.40
CA PRO A 141 9.48 10.38 -14.76
C PRO A 141 9.28 9.09 -15.58
N SER A 142 9.88 7.97 -15.16
CA SER A 142 9.84 6.68 -15.85
C SER A 142 8.87 5.71 -15.15
N PRO A 143 8.35 4.69 -15.86
CA PRO A 143 7.60 3.61 -15.23
C PRO A 143 8.43 2.85 -14.18
N LEU A 144 7.74 2.25 -13.22
CA LEU A 144 8.31 1.29 -12.30
C LEU A 144 7.87 -0.12 -12.66
N ARG A 145 8.78 -1.08 -12.55
CA ARG A 145 8.49 -2.51 -12.67
C ARG A 145 8.61 -3.20 -11.32
N ARG A 146 7.74 -4.18 -11.08
CA ARG A 146 7.76 -4.97 -9.86
C ARG A 146 9.04 -5.79 -9.80
N CYS A 147 9.72 -5.78 -8.65
CA CYS A 147 10.75 -6.76 -8.36
C CYS A 147 10.11 -8.14 -8.21
N ALA A 148 10.49 -9.06 -9.09
CA ALA A 148 10.06 -10.44 -9.06
C ALA A 148 11.28 -11.37 -9.00
N ARG A 149 11.08 -12.58 -8.47
CA ARG A 149 11.99 -13.69 -8.77
C ARG A 149 11.34 -14.50 -9.86
N ARG A 150 11.95 -14.57 -11.05
CA ARG A 150 11.60 -15.63 -11.99
C ARG A 150 12.17 -16.94 -11.44
N SER A 151 11.28 -17.87 -11.11
CA SER A 151 11.59 -19.26 -10.77
C SER A 151 11.67 -20.11 -12.03
#